data_AF-A0A350Q6W7-F1
#
_entry.id   AF-A0A350Q6W7-F1
#
_cell.length_a   1.000
_cell.length_b   1.000
_cell.length_c   1.000
_cell.angle_alpha   90.00
_cell.angle_beta   90.00
_cell.angle_gamma   90.00
#
_symmetry.space_group_name_H-M   'P 1'
#
loop_
_entity.id
_entity.type
_entity.pdbx_description
1 polymer ?
#
loop_
_entity_poly.entity_id
_entity_poly.type
_entity_poly.pdbx_seq_one_letter_code
_entity_poly.pdbx_strand_id
1 'polypeptide(L)'
;MIRSLLDGETVRFSGETVRLEPASLVRPTERRPPLVIGTRSPAVMRLAGEVADRVLVGARYLSPELAATYRAWLSDGADRAGRDVNLIEVAPRLTLCVSENGQAARTSVKRYVAHYVSLLRPTELRLDPGWLDDIDAAL
;
A
#
# COMPACT_ATOMS: atom_id res chain seq x y z
N MET A 1 -17.23 -8.49 10.17
CA MET A 1 -18.05 -7.28 10.43
C MET A 1 -18.24 -6.44 9.17
N ILE A 2 -17.23 -5.70 8.68
CA ILE A 2 -17.41 -4.76 7.55
C ILE A 2 -17.93 -5.44 6.28
N ARG A 3 -17.39 -6.62 5.90
CA ARG A 3 -17.89 -7.38 4.74
C ARG A 3 -19.38 -7.71 4.83
N SER A 4 -19.80 -8.33 5.92
CA SER A 4 -21.21 -8.62 6.20
C SER A 4 -22.12 -7.38 6.09
N LEU A 5 -21.69 -6.24 6.62
CA LEU A 5 -22.44 -4.98 6.46
C LEU A 5 -22.58 -4.57 4.99
N LEU A 6 -21.49 -4.67 4.22
CA LEU A 6 -21.48 -4.36 2.77
C LEU A 6 -22.30 -5.37 1.95
N ASP A 7 -22.41 -6.60 2.41
CA ASP A 7 -23.28 -7.64 1.84
C ASP A 7 -24.77 -7.43 2.24
N GLY A 8 -25.07 -6.37 2.99
CA GLY A 8 -26.44 -5.97 3.38
C GLY A 8 -26.97 -6.68 4.62
N GLU A 9 -26.13 -7.45 5.32
CA GLU A 9 -26.52 -8.19 6.51
C GLU A 9 -26.72 -7.26 7.72
N THR A 10 -27.61 -7.66 8.63
CA THR A 10 -27.64 -7.11 9.99
C THR A 10 -26.57 -7.79 10.82
N VAL A 11 -25.59 -7.02 11.29
CA VAL A 11 -24.41 -7.54 11.97
C VAL A 11 -24.40 -7.13 13.43
N ARG A 12 -24.16 -8.10 14.30
CA ARG A 12 -23.70 -7.89 15.67
C ARG A 12 -22.25 -8.32 15.77
N PHE A 13 -21.40 -7.52 16.40
CA PHE A 13 -19.99 -7.84 16.55
C PHE A 13 -19.49 -7.44 17.94
N SER A 14 -18.70 -8.28 18.59
CA SER A 14 -18.08 -7.99 19.87
C SER A 14 -16.62 -8.44 19.83
N GLY A 15 -15.75 -7.56 19.37
CA GLY A 15 -14.30 -7.76 19.39
C GLY A 15 -13.64 -7.00 20.54
N GLU A 16 -12.34 -7.18 20.69
CA GLU A 16 -11.54 -6.55 21.75
C GLU A 16 -11.48 -5.02 21.61
N THR A 17 -11.41 -4.50 20.38
CA THR A 17 -11.30 -3.06 20.10
C THR A 17 -12.63 -2.42 19.71
N VAL A 18 -13.52 -3.18 19.06
CA VAL A 18 -14.77 -2.66 18.49
C VAL A 18 -15.93 -3.55 18.87
N ARG A 19 -17.00 -2.92 19.37
CA ARG A 19 -18.30 -3.55 19.60
C ARG A 19 -19.36 -2.85 18.77
N LEU A 20 -20.22 -3.64 18.16
CA LEU A 20 -21.35 -3.22 17.33
C LEU A 20 -22.58 -3.98 17.82
N GLU A 21 -23.52 -3.25 18.41
CA GLU A 21 -24.88 -3.77 18.61
C GLU A 21 -25.56 -3.99 17.24
N PRO A 22 -26.60 -4.84 17.14
CA PRO A 22 -27.18 -5.22 15.85
C PRO A 22 -27.47 -4.01 14.94
N ALA A 23 -26.78 -3.94 13.82
CA ALA A 23 -26.86 -2.82 12.88
C ALA A 23 -26.75 -3.28 11.43
N SER A 24 -27.37 -2.54 10.51
CA SER A 24 -27.29 -2.73 9.07
C SER A 24 -27.04 -1.40 8.36
N LEU A 25 -26.58 -1.45 7.10
CA LEU A 25 -26.45 -0.25 6.29
C LEU A 25 -27.84 0.26 5.89
N VAL A 26 -28.07 1.57 6.03
CA VAL A 26 -29.31 2.24 5.58
C VAL A 26 -29.52 2.07 4.07
N ARG A 27 -28.42 2.01 3.31
CA ARG A 27 -28.41 1.76 1.86
C ARG A 27 -27.41 0.65 1.55
N PRO A 28 -27.84 -0.63 1.53
CA PRO A 28 -26.97 -1.73 1.15
C PRO A 28 -26.54 -1.60 -0.32
N THR A 29 -25.33 -2.06 -0.64
CA THR A 29 -24.82 -2.04 -2.00
C THR A 29 -25.30 -3.27 -2.76
N GLU A 30 -25.75 -3.12 -4.01
CA GLU A 30 -26.13 -4.27 -4.87
C GLU A 30 -24.95 -5.23 -5.11
N ARG A 31 -23.72 -4.68 -5.11
CA ARG A 31 -22.48 -5.45 -5.20
C ARG A 31 -21.47 -4.88 -4.22
N ARG A 32 -20.85 -5.76 -3.43
CA ARG A 32 -19.79 -5.36 -2.49
C ARG A 32 -18.63 -4.69 -3.22
N PRO A 33 -18.14 -3.52 -2.75
CA PRO A 33 -16.91 -2.95 -3.24
C PRO A 33 -15.71 -3.81 -2.81
N PRO A 34 -14.60 -3.81 -3.58
CA PRO A 34 -13.39 -4.54 -3.20
C PRO A 34 -12.79 -3.95 -1.92
N LEU A 35 -12.39 -4.80 -0.98
CA LEU A 35 -11.64 -4.40 0.21
C LEU A 35 -10.18 -4.16 -0.16
N VAL A 36 -9.77 -2.89 -0.12
CA VAL A 36 -8.40 -2.47 -0.39
C VAL A 36 -7.69 -2.08 0.90
N ILE A 37 -6.53 -2.67 1.17
CA ILE A 37 -5.68 -2.29 2.30
C ILE A 37 -4.44 -1.55 1.79
N GLY A 38 -4.26 -0.32 2.25
CA GLY A 38 -3.06 0.47 2.00
C GLY A 38 -1.99 0.23 3.06
N THR A 39 -0.78 -0.18 2.68
CA THR A 39 0.27 -0.44 3.66
C THR A 39 1.70 -0.39 3.11
N ARG A 40 2.65 -0.25 4.04
CA ARG A 40 4.08 -0.54 3.87
C ARG A 40 4.64 -1.44 4.98
N SER A 41 3.80 -1.80 5.96
CA SER A 41 4.20 -2.55 7.16
C SER A 41 4.11 -4.07 6.92
N PRO A 42 5.09 -4.86 7.40
CA PRO A 42 5.04 -6.32 7.31
C PRO A 42 3.77 -6.92 7.90
N ALA A 43 3.37 -6.46 9.10
CA ALA A 43 2.21 -7.00 9.81
C ALA A 43 0.90 -6.71 9.08
N VAL A 44 0.74 -5.49 8.57
CA VAL A 44 -0.48 -5.11 7.86
C VAL A 44 -0.51 -5.71 6.45
N MET A 45 0.64 -5.92 5.80
CA MET A 45 0.73 -6.63 4.51
C MET A 45 0.29 -8.09 4.65
N ARG A 46 0.76 -8.75 5.72
CA ARG A 46 0.29 -10.08 6.13
C ARG A 46 -1.21 -10.13 6.38
N LEU A 47 -1.75 -9.20 7.17
CA LEU A 47 -3.20 -9.08 7.35
C LEU A 47 -3.92 -8.90 6.01
N ALA A 48 -3.35 -8.11 5.09
CA ALA A 48 -3.93 -7.92 3.78
C ALA A 48 -3.95 -9.22 2.94
N GLY A 49 -2.94 -10.07 3.07
CA GLY A 49 -2.95 -11.42 2.48
C GLY A 49 -4.12 -12.26 2.99
N GLU A 50 -4.44 -12.14 4.28
CA GLU A 50 -5.53 -12.87 4.91
C GLU A 50 -6.90 -12.35 4.45
N VAL A 51 -7.07 -11.03 4.30
CA VAL A 51 -8.40 -10.42 4.21
C VAL A 51 -8.68 -9.55 3.00
N ALA A 52 -7.68 -8.98 2.32
CA ALA A 52 -7.93 -7.99 1.27
C ALA A 52 -8.24 -8.61 -0.09
N ASP A 53 -9.01 -7.90 -0.91
CA ASP A 53 -9.17 -8.20 -2.34
C ASP A 53 -8.03 -7.53 -3.14
N ARG A 54 -7.53 -6.38 -2.65
CA ARG A 54 -6.40 -5.67 -3.24
C ARG A 54 -5.51 -5.05 -2.18
N VAL A 55 -4.24 -4.86 -2.50
CA VAL A 55 -3.28 -4.16 -1.65
C VAL A 55 -2.69 -2.96 -2.37
N LEU A 56 -2.77 -1.81 -1.74
CA LEU A 56 -2.11 -0.60 -2.20
C LEU A 56 -0.78 -0.42 -1.47
N VAL A 57 0.32 -0.61 -2.18
CA VAL A 57 1.66 -0.39 -1.59
C VAL A 57 1.94 1.09 -1.63
N GLY A 58 2.01 1.72 -0.45
CA GLY A 58 2.28 3.15 -0.29
C GLY A 58 3.72 3.56 -0.64
N ALA A 59 4.36 2.90 -1.60
CA ALA A 59 5.74 3.12 -2.00
C ALA A 59 5.96 4.57 -2.46
N ARG A 60 7.08 5.16 -2.07
CA ARG A 60 7.61 6.41 -2.63
C ARG A 60 8.86 6.13 -3.50
N TYR A 61 9.39 4.93 -3.31
CA TYR A 61 10.48 4.27 -4.00
C TYR A 61 10.11 2.78 -4.02
N LEU A 62 10.34 2.09 -5.13
CA LEU A 62 10.04 0.67 -5.29
C LEU A 62 11.12 0.01 -6.15
N SER A 63 11.94 -0.83 -5.53
CA SER A 63 12.91 -1.71 -6.19
C SER A 63 12.32 -3.11 -6.38
N PRO A 64 12.89 -3.94 -7.28
CA PRO A 64 12.52 -5.35 -7.42
C PRO A 64 12.60 -6.12 -6.08
N GLU A 65 13.61 -5.83 -5.26
CA GLU A 65 13.84 -6.47 -3.97
C GLU A 65 12.76 -6.09 -2.94
N LEU A 66 12.36 -4.81 -2.90
CA LEU A 66 11.23 -4.36 -2.08
C LEU A 66 9.91 -4.96 -2.56
N ALA A 67 9.69 -5.04 -3.88
CA ALA A 67 8.49 -5.67 -4.43
C ALA A 67 8.42 -7.16 -4.07
N ALA A 68 9.53 -7.89 -4.14
CA ALA A 68 9.62 -9.28 -3.71
C ALA A 68 9.34 -9.44 -2.20
N THR A 69 9.87 -8.53 -1.38
CA THR A 69 9.61 -8.51 0.06
C THR A 69 8.12 -8.32 0.37
N TYR A 70 7.47 -7.36 -0.28
CA TYR A 70 6.03 -7.14 -0.14
C TYR A 70 5.21 -8.36 -0.59
N ARG A 71 5.59 -8.99 -1.71
CA ARG A 71 4.95 -10.21 -2.21
C ARG A 71 5.09 -11.36 -1.21
N ALA A 72 6.25 -11.52 -0.57
CA ALA A 72 6.50 -12.56 0.42
C ALA A 72 5.61 -12.38 1.66
N TRP A 73 5.52 -11.17 2.20
CA TRP A 73 4.62 -10.88 3.33
C TRP A 73 3.14 -11.10 2.98
N LEU A 74 2.75 -10.75 1.74
CA LEU A 74 1.39 -10.97 1.27
C LEU A 74 1.08 -12.47 1.16
N SER A 75 2.00 -13.26 0.59
CA SER A 75 1.86 -14.72 0.46
C SER A 75 1.72 -15.37 1.83
N ASP A 76 2.59 -15.03 2.78
CA ASP A 76 2.54 -15.55 4.15
C ASP A 76 1.18 -15.28 4.83
N GLY A 77 0.56 -14.12 4.55
CA GLY A 77 -0.82 -13.85 4.95
C GLY A 77 -1.87 -14.71 4.25
N ALA A 78 -1.80 -14.81 2.93
CA ALA A 78 -2.73 -15.60 2.13
C ALA A 78 -2.69 -17.09 2.52
N ASP A 79 -1.49 -17.63 2.72
CA ASP A 79 -1.25 -19.02 3.13
C ASP A 79 -1.89 -19.32 4.49
N ARG A 80 -1.74 -18.44 5.48
CA ARG A 80 -2.41 -18.58 6.79
C ARG A 80 -3.93 -18.61 6.71
N ALA A 81 -4.50 -17.92 5.73
CA ALA A 81 -5.94 -17.88 5.49
C ALA A 81 -6.44 -18.92 4.47
N GLY A 82 -5.54 -19.78 3.94
CA GLY A 82 -5.88 -20.75 2.90
C GLY A 82 -6.36 -20.11 1.59
N ARG A 83 -5.84 -18.92 1.24
CA ARG A 83 -6.21 -18.16 0.04
C ARG A 83 -5.13 -18.25 -1.02
N ASP A 84 -5.54 -18.25 -2.29
CA ASP A 84 -4.60 -18.05 -3.40
C ASP A 84 -4.17 -16.58 -3.48
N VAL A 85 -2.89 -16.32 -3.22
CA VAL A 85 -2.28 -14.99 -3.28
C VAL A 85 -2.42 -14.35 -4.67
N ASN A 86 -2.55 -15.13 -5.74
CA ASN A 86 -2.68 -14.62 -7.10
C ASN A 86 -4.05 -13.97 -7.37
N LEU A 87 -5.03 -14.22 -6.50
CA LEU A 87 -6.33 -13.55 -6.53
C LEU A 87 -6.30 -12.16 -5.87
N ILE A 88 -5.19 -11.77 -5.25
CA ILE A 88 -5.03 -10.49 -4.58
C ILE A 88 -4.28 -9.53 -5.50
N GLU A 89 -4.95 -8.47 -5.93
CA GLU A 89 -4.34 -7.46 -6.80
C GLU A 89 -3.34 -6.60 -6.01
N VAL A 90 -2.09 -6.49 -6.49
CA VAL A 90 -1.07 -5.64 -5.89
C VAL A 90 -0.90 -4.37 -6.71
N ALA A 91 -1.24 -3.24 -6.11
CA ALA A 91 -1.20 -1.92 -6.72
C ALA A 91 -0.14 -1.03 -6.04
N PRO A 92 1.09 -0.96 -6.56
CA PRO A 92 2.07 -0.01 -6.06
C PRO A 92 1.68 1.42 -6.45
N ARG A 93 1.69 2.33 -5.48
CA ARG A 93 1.47 3.75 -5.72
C ARG A 93 2.77 4.38 -6.22
N LEU A 94 2.83 4.73 -7.50
CA LEU A 94 3.99 5.40 -8.11
C LEU A 94 3.69 6.88 -8.35
N THR A 95 4.72 7.72 -8.24
CA THR A 95 4.63 9.13 -8.66
C THR A 95 5.13 9.23 -10.10
N LEU A 96 4.29 9.75 -10.97
CA LEU A 96 4.55 9.84 -12.41
C LEU A 96 4.52 11.30 -12.84
N CYS A 97 5.47 11.69 -13.70
CA CYS A 97 5.46 12.95 -14.44
C CYS A 97 5.68 12.61 -15.90
N VAL A 98 4.70 12.92 -16.74
CA VAL A 98 4.69 12.56 -18.17
C VAL A 98 4.64 13.84 -18.99
N SER A 99 5.52 13.92 -19.99
CA SER A 99 5.58 15.03 -20.95
C SER A 99 6.16 14.50 -22.26
N GLU A 100 5.77 15.11 -23.37
CA GLU A 100 6.44 14.90 -24.67
C GLU A 100 7.91 15.32 -24.62
N ASN A 101 8.25 16.28 -23.74
CA ASN A 101 9.63 16.64 -23.43
C ASN A 101 10.12 15.89 -22.18
N GLY A 102 10.83 14.78 -22.40
CA GLY A 102 11.35 13.95 -21.30
C GLY A 102 12.32 14.69 -20.36
N GLN A 103 13.02 15.73 -20.84
CA GLN A 103 13.90 16.52 -19.98
C GLN A 103 13.10 17.45 -19.05
N ALA A 104 12.00 18.02 -19.54
CA ALA A 104 11.09 18.81 -18.73
C ALA A 104 10.42 17.95 -17.64
N ALA A 105 9.96 16.74 -17.99
CA ALA A 105 9.38 15.80 -17.02
C ALA A 105 10.38 15.42 -15.91
N ARG A 106 11.61 15.06 -16.28
CA ARG A 106 12.69 14.78 -15.30
C ARG A 106 12.95 15.98 -14.41
N THR A 107 13.07 17.17 -14.99
CA THR A 107 13.34 18.40 -14.23
C THR A 107 12.22 18.71 -13.24
N SER A 108 10.96 18.50 -13.61
CA SER A 108 9.80 18.70 -12.74
C SER A 108 9.83 17.80 -11.49
N VAL A 109 10.21 16.53 -11.64
CA VAL A 109 10.19 15.55 -10.53
C VAL A 109 11.48 15.53 -9.71
N LYS A 110 12.56 16.19 -10.15
CA LYS A 110 13.88 16.16 -9.47
C LYS A 110 13.79 16.48 -7.97
N ARG A 111 13.13 17.58 -7.58
CA ARG A 111 13.00 17.97 -6.16
C ARG A 111 12.18 16.96 -5.35
N TYR A 112 11.13 16.42 -5.94
CA TYR A 112 10.34 15.35 -5.31
C TYR A 112 11.21 14.12 -5.05
N VAL A 113 12.00 13.67 -6.04
CA VAL A 113 12.90 12.53 -5.87
C VAL A 113 13.96 12.82 -4.81
N ALA A 114 14.62 13.98 -4.87
CA ALA A 114 15.64 14.37 -3.90
C ALA A 114 15.10 14.31 -2.46
N HIS A 115 13.93 14.92 -2.20
CA HIS A 115 13.29 14.90 -0.90
C HIS A 115 12.99 13.48 -0.38
N TYR A 116 12.44 12.59 -1.23
CA TYR A 116 12.11 11.24 -0.77
C TYR A 116 13.33 10.33 -0.66
N VAL A 117 14.36 10.55 -1.47
CA VAL A 117 15.62 9.82 -1.36
C VAL A 117 16.34 10.19 -0.06
N SER A 118 16.37 11.47 0.33
CA SER A 118 16.99 11.88 1.61
C SER A 118 16.24 11.36 2.84
N LEU A 119 14.90 11.24 2.75
CA LEU A 119 14.07 10.68 3.80
C LEU A 119 14.19 9.14 3.91
N LEU A 120 14.21 8.43 2.78
CA LEU A 120 14.19 6.96 2.77
C LEU A 120 15.57 6.33 2.86
N ARG A 121 16.60 7.02 2.36
CA ARG A 121 18.00 6.58 2.30
C ARG A 121 18.16 5.13 1.81
N PRO A 122 17.64 4.79 0.61
CA PRO A 122 17.74 3.44 0.06
C PRO A 122 19.22 3.06 -0.16
N THR A 123 19.68 2.04 0.56
CA THR A 123 21.09 1.62 0.55
C THR A 123 21.52 1.06 -0.80
N GLU A 124 20.60 0.52 -1.58
CA GLU A 124 20.85 0.00 -2.93
C GLU A 124 21.24 1.09 -3.93
N LEU A 125 20.88 2.36 -3.68
CA LEU A 125 21.27 3.47 -4.56
C LEU A 125 22.72 3.92 -4.36
N ARG A 126 23.42 3.40 -3.32
CA ARG A 126 24.86 3.68 -3.04
C ARG A 126 25.19 5.17 -3.13
N LEU A 127 24.36 5.99 -2.51
CA LEU A 127 24.46 7.44 -2.60
C LEU A 127 25.69 7.92 -1.82
N ASP A 128 26.40 8.88 -2.39
CA ASP A 128 27.50 9.55 -1.70
C ASP A 128 26.97 10.27 -0.45
N PRO A 129 27.58 10.08 0.74
CA PRO A 129 27.20 10.81 1.94
C PRO A 129 27.16 12.34 1.72
N GLY A 130 28.12 12.92 1.00
CA GLY A 130 28.17 14.37 0.73
C GLY A 130 27.04 14.85 -0.19
N TRP A 131 26.49 13.96 -1.02
CA TRP A 131 25.36 14.28 -1.90
C TRP A 131 24.05 14.47 -1.13
N LEU A 132 23.87 13.78 0.00
CA LEU A 132 22.71 13.98 0.86
C LEU A 132 22.78 15.34 1.57
N ASP A 133 23.97 15.77 1.99
CA ASP A 133 24.19 17.08 2.58
C ASP A 133 23.88 18.20 1.56
N ASP A 134 24.30 18.03 0.30
CA ASP A 134 23.97 18.95 -0.79
C ASP A 134 22.45 19.05 -1.06
N ILE A 135 21.72 17.93 -0.95
CA ILE A 135 20.25 17.92 -1.08
C ILE A 135 19.60 18.64 0.09
N ASP A 136 20.01 18.33 1.32
CA ASP A 136 19.42 18.92 2.52
C ASP A 136 19.68 20.44 2.57
N ALA A 137 20.80 20.92 2.01
CA ALA A 137 21.09 22.36 1.86
C ALA A 137 20.30 23.05 0.74
N ALA A 138 19.81 22.30 -0.25
CA ALA A 138 19.13 22.84 -1.44
C ALA A 138 17.59 22.76 -1.38
N LEU A 139 17.03 22.07 -0.38
CA LEU A 139 15.60 21.98 -0.07
C LEU A 139 15.16 23.09 0.89
#